data_AF-A0A7C7MTH5-F1
#
_entry.id   AF-A0A7C7MTH5-F1
#
_cell.length_a   1.000
_cell.length_b   1.000
_cell.length_c   1.000
_cell.angle_alpha   90.00
_cell.angle_beta   90.00
_cell.angle_gamma   90.00
#
_symmetry.space_group_name_H-M   'P 1'
#
loop_
_entity.id
_entity.type
_entity.pdbx_description
1 polymer ?
#
loop_
_entity_poly.entity_id
_entity_poly.type
_entity_poly.pdbx_seq_one_letter_code
_entity_poly.pdbx_strand_id
1 'polypeptide(L)'
;MTKPLNLNTVVQNLPDTLKQEVNTENGSLYVNSKYIFEVCRELKNNNKFQFNYLKSISAVDYVEFFEVVYHLDSLITNTNLVLKS
;
A
#
# COMPACT_ATOMS: atom_id res chain seq x y z
N MET A 1 -8.44 -7.34 15.53
CA MET A 1 -8.66 -6.02 14.90
C MET A 1 -7.27 -5.42 14.64
N THR A 2 -6.86 -5.27 13.38
CA THR A 2 -5.54 -4.71 12.99
C THR A 2 -5.57 -3.18 13.06
N LYS A 3 -4.43 -2.54 13.29
CA LYS A 3 -4.32 -1.07 13.42
C LYS A 3 -3.84 -0.44 12.10
N PRO A 4 -4.40 0.70 11.65
CA PRO A 4 -3.87 1.38 10.46
C PRO A 4 -2.45 1.87 10.70
N LEU A 5 -1.55 1.60 9.76
CA LEU A 5 -0.15 2.05 9.82
C LEU A 5 -0.03 3.53 9.44
N ASN A 6 0.93 4.24 10.02
CA ASN A 6 1.24 5.62 9.62
C ASN A 6 1.89 5.64 8.23
N LEU A 7 1.19 6.22 7.26
CA LEU A 7 1.61 6.25 5.86
C LEU A 7 2.88 7.07 5.60
N ASN A 8 3.12 8.13 6.38
CA ASN A 8 4.33 8.95 6.23
C ASN A 8 5.58 8.12 6.57
N THR A 9 5.49 7.25 7.57
CA THR A 9 6.56 6.31 7.91
C THR A 9 6.79 5.32 6.76
N VAL A 10 5.75 4.87 6.08
CA VAL A 10 5.86 3.98 4.92
C VAL A 10 6.65 4.66 3.81
N VAL A 11 6.23 5.84 3.36
CA VAL A 11 6.89 6.57 2.27
C VAL A 11 8.36 6.87 2.59
N GLN A 12 8.68 7.25 3.83
CA GLN A 12 10.07 7.51 4.22
C GLN A 12 10.98 6.28 4.15
N ASN A 13 10.45 5.07 4.33
CA ASN A 13 11.20 3.83 4.34
C ASN A 13 11.19 3.08 2.99
N LEU A 14 10.54 3.63 1.96
CA LEU A 14 10.65 3.11 0.60
C LEU A 14 11.99 3.52 -0.04
N PRO A 15 12.47 2.79 -1.06
CA PRO A 15 13.59 3.23 -1.89
C PRO A 15 13.28 4.56 -2.60
N ASP A 16 14.29 5.40 -2.81
CA ASP A 16 14.10 6.74 -3.40
C ASP A 16 13.45 6.69 -4.80
N THR A 17 13.72 5.63 -5.57
CA THR A 17 13.10 5.38 -6.87
C THR A 17 11.59 5.19 -6.79
N LEU A 18 11.07 4.62 -5.69
CA LEU A 18 9.64 4.38 -5.50
C LEU A 18 8.95 5.54 -4.77
N LYS A 19 9.68 6.37 -4.01
CA LYS A 19 9.11 7.52 -3.28
C LYS A 19 8.38 8.50 -4.21
N GLN A 20 8.89 8.70 -5.42
CA GLN A 20 8.28 9.58 -6.42
C GLN A 20 7.02 9.00 -7.08
N GLU A 21 6.81 7.69 -6.98
CA GLU A 21 5.70 6.97 -7.60
C GLU A 21 4.55 6.68 -6.62
N VAL A 22 4.67 7.17 -5.39
CA VAL A 22 3.67 6.99 -4.34
C VAL A 22 3.24 8.31 -3.74
N ASN A 23 1.97 8.39 -3.34
CA ASN A 23 1.42 9.52 -2.60
C ASN A 23 0.49 9.00 -1.49
N THR A 24 0.24 9.82 -0.47
CA THR A 24 -0.66 9.51 0.63
C THR A 24 -1.84 10.47 0.59
N GLU A 25 -3.04 9.93 0.45
CA GLU A 25 -4.26 10.74 0.42
C GLU A 25 -5.41 9.96 1.06
N ASN A 26 -6.23 10.66 1.87
CA ASN A 26 -7.43 10.10 2.49
C ASN A 26 -7.20 8.76 3.23
N GLY A 27 -6.04 8.61 3.89
CA GLY A 27 -5.69 7.39 4.62
C GLY A 27 -5.33 6.18 3.74
N SER A 28 -5.09 6.40 2.44
CA SER A 28 -4.64 5.38 1.49
C SER A 28 -3.30 5.75 0.86
N LEU A 29 -2.53 4.73 0.49
CA LEU A 29 -1.30 4.88 -0.30
C LEU A 29 -1.66 4.74 -1.78
N TYR A 30 -1.61 5.84 -2.51
CA TYR A 30 -1.77 5.87 -3.95
C TYR A 30 -0.45 5.52 -4.62
N VAL A 31 -0.49 4.62 -5.59
CA VAL A 31 0.69 4.09 -6.27
C VAL A 31 0.45 4.09 -7.76
N ASN A 32 1.42 4.60 -8.52
CA ASN A 32 1.40 4.48 -9.97
C ASN A 32 1.26 3.01 -10.37
N SER A 33 0.27 2.69 -11.22
CA SER A 33 -0.09 1.32 -11.56
C SER A 33 1.07 0.47 -12.10
N LYS A 34 2.06 1.12 -12.74
CA LYS A 34 3.29 0.47 -13.23
C LYS A 34 4.20 -0.07 -12.13
N TYR A 35 4.09 0.43 -10.91
CA TYR A 35 4.97 0.14 -9.78
C TYR A 35 4.28 -0.60 -8.63
N ILE A 36 3.03 -1.05 -8.80
CA ILE A 36 2.29 -1.78 -7.77
C ILE A 36 3.07 -3.00 -7.30
N PHE A 37 3.66 -3.75 -8.23
CA PHE A 37 4.39 -4.98 -7.91
C PHE A 37 5.62 -4.67 -7.06
N GLU A 38 6.45 -3.70 -7.47
CA GLU A 38 7.64 -3.27 -6.76
C GLU A 38 7.28 -2.74 -5.37
N VAL A 39 6.28 -1.86 -5.27
CA VAL A 39 5.84 -1.31 -3.98
C VAL A 39 5.33 -2.42 -3.07
N CYS A 40 4.47 -3.32 -3.56
CA CYS A 40 4.00 -4.47 -2.77
C CYS A 40 5.16 -5.36 -2.32
N ARG A 41 6.15 -5.59 -3.18
CA ARG A 41 7.34 -6.38 -2.85
C ARG A 41 8.14 -5.73 -1.72
N GLU A 42 8.37 -4.43 -1.78
CA GLU A 42 9.08 -3.69 -0.73
C GLU A 42 8.26 -3.70 0.58
N LEU A 43 6.95 -3.45 0.53
CA LEU A 43 6.07 -3.49 1.70
C LEU A 43 6.04 -4.86 2.40
N LYS A 44 6.09 -5.95 1.62
CA LYS A 44 6.13 -7.32 2.14
C LYS A 44 7.49 -7.69 2.73
N ASN A 45 8.59 -7.33 2.06
CA ASN A 45 9.93 -7.77 2.43
C ASN A 45 10.63 -6.82 3.41
N ASN A 46 10.10 -5.61 3.64
CA ASN A 46 10.63 -4.70 4.64
C ASN A 46 10.38 -5.23 6.05
N ASN A 47 11.46 -5.52 6.78
CA ASN A 47 11.43 -6.05 8.15
C ASN A 47 10.64 -5.18 9.14
N LYS A 48 10.41 -3.88 8.85
CA LYS A 48 9.61 -3.00 9.71
C LYS A 48 8.10 -3.15 9.52
N PHE A 49 7.67 -3.56 8.33
CA PHE A 49 6.25 -3.54 7.94
C PHE A 49 5.69 -4.94 7.78
N GLN A 50 6.37 -5.76 6.98
CA GLN A 50 6.03 -7.17 6.77
C GLN A 50 4.57 -7.41 6.37
N PHE A 51 4.04 -6.63 5.40
CA PHE A 51 2.70 -6.83 4.86
C PHE A 51 2.60 -8.15 4.09
N ASN A 52 2.42 -9.24 4.84
CA ASN A 52 2.53 -10.62 4.38
C ASN A 52 1.18 -11.25 4.02
N TYR A 53 0.08 -10.52 4.21
CA TYR A 53 -1.27 -10.99 3.92
C TYR A 53 -2.03 -10.00 3.03
N LEU A 54 -2.37 -10.44 1.82
CA LEU A 54 -3.31 -9.74 0.95
C LEU A 54 -4.73 -10.16 1.35
N LYS A 55 -5.43 -9.27 2.06
CA LYS A 55 -6.75 -9.55 2.62
C LYS A 55 -7.82 -9.57 1.54
N SER A 56 -7.78 -8.58 0.64
CA SER A 56 -8.71 -8.47 -0.48
C SER A 56 -8.17 -7.57 -1.57
N ILE A 57 -8.64 -7.80 -2.79
CA ILE A 57 -8.54 -6.87 -3.91
C ILE A 57 -9.96 -6.59 -4.37
N SER A 58 -10.28 -5.31 -4.52
CA SER A 58 -11.54 -4.83 -5.08
C SER A 58 -11.27 -3.76 -6.13
N ALA A 59 -12.25 -3.45 -6.95
CA ALA A 59 -12.18 -2.33 -7.87
C ALA A 59 -13.41 -1.42 -7.68
N VAL A 60 -13.20 -0.12 -7.85
CA VAL A 60 -14.25 0.89 -7.90
C VAL A 60 -14.33 1.41 -9.33
N ASP A 61 -15.53 1.37 -9.90
CA ASP A 61 -15.82 1.88 -11.24
C ASP A 61 -16.27 3.34 -11.14
N TYR A 62 -15.37 4.26 -11.48
CA TYR A 62 -15.69 5.67 -11.66
C TYR A 62 -15.92 5.97 -13.14
N VAL A 63 -16.69 7.02 -13.42
CA VAL A 63 -17.04 7.43 -14.79
C VAL A 63 -15.81 7.57 -15.70
N GLU A 64 -14.69 8.05 -15.15
CA GLU A 64 -13.47 8.34 -15.91
C GLU A 64 -12.40 7.23 -15.81
N PHE A 65 -12.43 6.38 -14.79
CA PHE A 65 -11.38 5.38 -14.55
C PHE A 65 -11.82 4.29 -13.56
N PHE A 66 -11.10 3.17 -13.57
CA PHE A 66 -11.18 2.16 -12.52
C PHE A 66 -10.10 2.42 -11.47
N GLU A 67 -10.49 2.44 -10.19
CA GLU A 67 -9.55 2.44 -9.07
C GLU A 67 -9.43 1.02 -8.52
N VAL A 68 -8.23 0.45 -8.49
CA VAL A 68 -8.01 -0.85 -7.84
C VAL A 68 -7.57 -0.64 -6.41
N VAL A 69 -8.24 -1.29 -5.46
CA VAL A 69 -8.02 -1.14 -4.02
C VAL A 69 -7.50 -2.46 -3.45
N TYR A 70 -6.31 -2.42 -2.86
CA TYR A 70 -5.62 -3.53 -2.23
C TYR A 70 -5.65 -3.33 -0.71
N HIS A 71 -6.22 -4.29 0.01
CA HIS A 71 -6.18 -4.31 1.46
C HIS A 71 -5.08 -5.25 1.93
N LEU A 72 -4.03 -4.68 2.52
CA LEU A 72 -2.86 -5.42 3.01
C LEU A 72 -2.86 -5.43 4.53
N ASP A 73 -2.67 -6.61 5.11
CA ASP A 73 -2.43 -6.78 6.53
C ASP A 73 -1.01 -7.33 6.75
N SER A 74 -0.38 -6.89 7.83
CA SER A 74 0.76 -7.55 8.43
C SER A 74 0.29 -8.32 9.65
N LEU A 75 0.37 -9.64 9.57
CA LEU A 75 0.01 -10.51 10.70
C LEU A 75 1.09 -10.50 11.79
N ILE A 76 2.28 -9.99 11.49
CA ILE A 76 3.42 -9.93 12.42
C ILE A 76 3.35 -8.66 13.26
N THR A 77 3.15 -7.50 12.62
CA THR A 77 3.05 -6.20 13.32
C THR A 77 1.60 -5.86 13.72
N ASN A 78 0.62 -6.68 13.31
CA ASN A 78 -0.81 -6.46 13.54
C ASN A 78 -1.30 -5.09 12.98
N THR A 79 -0.73 -4.68 11.85
CA THR A 79 -1.08 -3.43 11.16
C THR A 79 -1.73 -3.67 9.81
N ASN A 80 -2.49 -2.69 9.32
CA ASN A 80 -3.09 -2.70 7.99
C ASN A 80 -2.72 -1.47 7.17
N LEU A 81 -2.85 -1.59 5.86
CA LEU A 81 -2.61 -0.57 4.86
C LEU A 81 -3.58 -0.76 3.69
N VAL A 82 -4.12 0.34 3.18
CA VAL A 82 -4.89 0.36 1.93
C VAL A 82 -4.01 0.97 0.85
N LEU A 83 -3.78 0.22 -0.22
CA LEU A 83 -3.07 0.68 -1.42
C LEU A 83 -4.08 0.86 -2.55
N LYS A 84 -3.94 1.94 -3.31
CA LYS A 84 -4.81 2.28 -4.44
C LYS A 84 -3.99 2.60 -5.67
N SER A 85 -4.52 2.30 -6.85
CA SER A 85 -3.89 2.57 -8.15
C SER A 85 -4.90 2.90 -9.23
#